data_AF-A0A3C7VXJ7-F1
#
_entry.id   AF-A0A3C7VXJ7-F1
#
_cell.length_a   1.000
_cell.length_b   1.000
_cell.length_c   1.000
_cell.angle_alpha   90.00
_cell.angle_beta   90.00
_cell.angle_gamma   90.00
#
_symmetry.space_group_name_H-M   'P 1'
#
loop_
_entity.id
_entity.type
_entity.pdbx_description
1 polymer ?
#
loop_
_entity_poly.entity_id
_entity_poly.type
_entity_poly.pdbx_seq_one_letter_code
_entity_poly.pdbx_strand_id
1 'polypeptide(L)'
;MKNLVRIPALLLVTLVLAPLAAAGEAYLTRFGPTSYERGAGDPMPASASFNAVDGPASLVLQKTGMVSAEIMVNGRTIDVGAADFGDGDRLALPLRLKGQNSISVTMLGEPGGELGVRVNQFTESSIDVRALMYFGINTSDIDAQRAFYSTLGLNGEIFPAGPEECRSFARSLGFPDNYRIFVALTSFNGAPPWIDTVEFRDRSLRDDPPYADLNHIGMAYATYATTDLDGDYFYLKEQGVEFVSLPTTAPNGERFVFLKDQDGTFLKLVEEDGEKTAGPDLTRLVNTNMNVADLQRSRQFYRLLGFTEAETDNQQGSGLFAVAHGFNVQDSIAFRGVDVSLPGTDMPLPAGGDPEATLQLREWRTPFNGAPPYWPPVNHFGIDRIAFYVDDLNATVDEMNRLGFEQVGPIGGGFGGPGDIGIAFFYDPDGIKVEFWGPISEPNPNAEC
;
A
#
# COMPACT_ATOMS: atom_id res chain seq x y z
N MET A 1 -61.97 -20.62 26.10
CA MET A 1 -61.89 -19.80 24.88
C MET A 1 -61.43 -18.41 25.23
N LYS A 2 -60.13 -18.12 25.09
CA LYS A 2 -59.57 -16.76 25.05
C LYS A 2 -58.49 -16.78 23.98
N ASN A 3 -58.69 -15.95 22.96
CA ASN A 3 -57.91 -15.91 21.74
C ASN A 3 -56.49 -15.39 22.00
N LEU A 4 -55.48 -16.13 21.56
CA LEU A 4 -54.12 -15.62 21.37
C LEU A 4 -54.10 -14.80 20.07
N VAL A 5 -53.94 -13.49 20.20
CA VAL A 5 -53.55 -12.64 19.06
C VAL A 5 -52.02 -12.70 18.98
N ARG A 6 -51.49 -13.33 17.92
CA ARG A 6 -50.07 -13.28 17.57
C ARG A 6 -49.81 -11.94 16.88
N ILE A 7 -49.01 -11.09 17.51
CA ILE A 7 -48.40 -9.93 16.85
C ILE A 7 -47.16 -10.46 16.10
N PRO A 8 -47.02 -10.22 14.78
CA PRO A 8 -45.85 -10.69 14.04
C PRO A 8 -44.63 -9.91 14.51
N ALA A 9 -43.55 -10.64 14.83
CA ALA A 9 -42.24 -10.06 15.09
C ALA A 9 -41.76 -9.36 13.82
N LEU A 10 -41.66 -8.03 13.90
CA LEU A 10 -41.03 -7.21 12.88
C LEU A 10 -39.53 -7.58 12.90
N LEU A 11 -39.10 -8.37 11.92
CA LEU A 11 -37.68 -8.61 11.66
C LEU A 11 -37.06 -7.26 11.27
N LEU A 12 -36.43 -6.60 12.24
CA LEU A 12 -35.55 -5.47 11.98
C LEU A 12 -34.24 -6.07 11.45
N VAL A 13 -34.22 -6.45 10.17
CA VAL A 13 -32.96 -6.68 9.46
C VAL A 13 -32.30 -5.31 9.35
N THR A 14 -31.38 -5.01 10.26
CA THR A 14 -30.43 -3.93 10.06
C THR A 14 -29.50 -4.38 8.95
N LEU A 15 -29.87 -4.08 7.71
CA LEU A 15 -28.88 -3.90 6.66
C LEU A 15 -27.94 -2.83 7.20
N VAL A 16 -26.72 -3.22 7.56
CA VAL A 16 -25.61 -2.27 7.60
C VAL A 16 -25.36 -1.92 6.13
N LEU A 17 -26.17 -1.00 5.60
CA LEU A 17 -25.74 -0.14 4.51
C LEU A 17 -24.49 0.52 5.06
N ALA A 18 -23.32 0.08 4.60
CA ALA A 18 -22.12 0.89 4.77
C ALA A 18 -22.50 2.25 4.17
N PRO A 19 -22.50 3.35 4.95
CA PRO A 19 -22.70 4.66 4.37
C PRO A 19 -21.67 4.79 3.24
N LEU A 20 -22.08 5.42 2.14
CA LEU A 20 -21.13 6.01 1.20
C LEU A 20 -20.31 7.01 2.02
N ALA A 21 -19.22 6.53 2.60
CA ALA A 21 -18.28 7.37 3.34
C ALA A 21 -17.72 8.37 2.34
N ALA A 22 -17.78 9.66 2.68
CA ALA A 22 -17.25 10.71 1.83
C ALA A 22 -15.72 10.61 1.70
N ALA A 23 -15.13 11.32 0.74
CA ALA A 23 -13.68 11.51 0.70
C ALA A 23 -13.19 12.02 2.07
N GLY A 24 -12.08 11.46 2.57
CA GLY A 24 -11.54 11.80 3.89
C GLY A 24 -12.19 11.09 5.08
N GLU A 25 -13.31 10.36 4.91
CA GLU A 25 -13.91 9.52 5.96
C GLU A 25 -13.41 8.08 5.89
N ALA A 26 -12.86 7.55 7.00
CA ALA A 26 -12.33 6.19 7.04
C ALA A 26 -12.58 5.47 8.37
N TYR A 27 -12.79 4.16 8.29
CA TYR A 27 -12.78 3.25 9.44
C TYR A 27 -11.40 2.61 9.59
N LEU A 28 -10.47 3.36 10.19
CA LEU A 28 -9.10 2.91 10.36
C LEU A 28 -9.02 1.73 11.33
N THR A 29 -8.27 0.70 10.93
CA THR A 29 -7.86 -0.35 11.85
C THR A 29 -6.68 0.16 12.66
N ARG A 30 -6.90 0.42 13.95
CA ARG A 30 -5.88 0.91 14.89
C ARG A 30 -5.05 -0.22 15.49
N PHE A 31 -5.61 -1.42 15.54
CA PHE A 31 -4.92 -2.61 16.00
C PHE A 31 -5.44 -3.84 15.26
N GLY A 32 -4.53 -4.74 14.91
CA GLY A 32 -4.85 -5.98 14.20
C GLY A 32 -5.12 -5.81 12.69
N PRO A 33 -5.78 -6.78 12.04
CA PRO A 33 -6.20 -8.05 12.63
C PRO A 33 -5.02 -8.85 13.22
N THR A 34 -5.24 -9.46 14.37
CA THR A 34 -4.30 -10.39 14.99
C THR A 34 -5.07 -11.59 15.51
N SER A 35 -4.63 -12.80 15.19
CA SER A 35 -5.23 -14.03 15.74
C SER A 35 -4.44 -14.47 16.97
N TYR A 36 -5.16 -14.88 18.01
CA TYR A 36 -4.60 -15.43 19.24
C TYR A 36 -5.11 -16.85 19.41
N GLU A 37 -4.19 -17.81 19.54
CA GLU A 37 -4.52 -19.21 19.75
C GLU A 37 -4.35 -19.60 21.21
N ARG A 38 -5.22 -20.49 21.70
CA ARG A 38 -5.04 -21.08 23.02
C ARG A 38 -4.08 -22.28 22.95
N GLY A 39 -2.81 -22.04 23.27
CA GLY A 39 -1.77 -23.08 23.35
C GLY A 39 -1.91 -24.02 24.56
N ALA A 40 -1.01 -25.01 24.66
CA ALA A 40 -0.90 -25.88 25.85
C ALA A 40 -0.19 -25.15 27.01
N GLY A 41 -0.53 -25.52 28.25
CA GLY A 41 0.05 -24.92 29.48
C GLY A 41 -0.76 -23.73 30.01
N ASP A 42 -0.18 -22.98 30.94
CA ASP A 42 -0.88 -21.87 31.59
C ASP A 42 -1.18 -20.73 30.59
N PRO A 43 -2.39 -20.12 30.65
CA PRO A 43 -2.69 -18.93 29.88
C PRO A 43 -1.67 -17.81 30.12
N MET A 44 -1.12 -17.27 29.03
CA MET A 44 -0.21 -16.13 29.09
C MET A 44 -0.77 -14.95 28.29
N PRO A 45 -0.68 -13.72 28.82
CA PRO A 45 -1.08 -12.53 28.10
C PRO A 45 -0.13 -12.25 26.95
N ALA A 46 -0.69 -11.92 25.78
CA ALA A 46 0.03 -11.33 24.67
C ALA A 46 -0.32 -9.84 24.59
N SER A 47 0.68 -8.97 24.76
CA SER A 47 0.49 -7.52 24.84
C SER A 47 1.05 -6.78 23.63
N ALA A 48 0.40 -5.69 23.26
CA ALA A 48 0.84 -4.77 22.21
C ALA A 48 0.45 -3.32 22.56
N SER A 49 1.07 -2.36 21.88
CA SER A 49 0.69 -0.95 21.93
C SER A 49 0.36 -0.43 20.54
N PHE A 50 -0.49 0.60 20.46
CA PHE A 50 -0.87 1.22 19.19
C PHE A 50 -1.35 2.66 19.38
N ASN A 51 -1.15 3.47 18.34
CA ASN A 51 -1.59 4.86 18.29
C ASN A 51 -3.01 4.97 17.73
N ALA A 52 -3.75 5.98 18.19
CA ALA A 52 -5.09 6.29 17.70
C ALA A 52 -5.43 7.76 17.96
N VAL A 53 -6.64 8.17 17.58
CA VAL A 53 -7.21 9.45 18.00
C VAL A 53 -7.97 9.26 19.31
N ASP A 54 -7.94 10.25 20.21
CA ASP A 54 -8.78 10.27 21.40
C ASP A 54 -10.27 10.20 21.00
N GLY A 55 -10.99 9.14 21.37
CA GLY A 55 -12.38 9.04 20.95
C GLY A 55 -13.03 7.67 20.98
N PRO A 56 -14.28 7.58 20.51
CA PRO A 56 -14.99 6.30 20.37
C PRO A 56 -14.31 5.40 19.34
N ALA A 57 -14.38 4.10 19.59
CA ALA A 57 -13.88 3.04 18.73
C ALA A 57 -14.69 1.76 18.95
N SER A 58 -14.37 0.71 18.20
CA SER A 58 -14.97 -0.60 18.34
C SER A 58 -13.89 -1.68 18.43
N LEU A 59 -14.00 -2.53 19.45
CA LEU A 59 -13.26 -3.78 19.56
C LEU A 59 -14.06 -4.85 18.84
N VAL A 60 -13.54 -5.34 17.71
CA VAL A 60 -14.15 -6.39 16.90
C VAL A 60 -13.41 -7.70 17.16
N LEU A 61 -14.18 -8.71 17.54
CA LEU A 61 -13.70 -10.03 17.90
C LEU A 61 -14.31 -11.07 16.95
N GLN A 62 -13.52 -12.06 16.55
CA GLN A 62 -13.99 -13.20 15.77
C GLN A 62 -13.49 -14.51 16.38
N LYS A 63 -14.41 -15.37 16.80
CA LYS A 63 -14.06 -16.66 17.43
C LYS A 63 -14.05 -17.80 16.43
N THR A 64 -13.08 -18.69 16.61
CA THR A 64 -13.05 -20.01 15.97
C THR A 64 -12.80 -21.05 17.06
N GLY A 65 -13.84 -21.70 17.58
CA GLY A 65 -13.67 -22.73 18.62
C GLY A 65 -13.15 -22.24 19.98
N MET A 66 -13.03 -20.92 20.20
CA MET A 66 -12.64 -20.33 21.49
C MET A 66 -13.63 -20.67 22.61
N VAL A 67 -13.12 -20.90 23.82
CA VAL A 67 -13.92 -21.01 25.06
C VAL A 67 -14.15 -19.63 25.70
N SER A 68 -13.07 -18.95 26.11
CA SER A 68 -13.11 -17.59 26.64
C SER A 68 -11.78 -16.88 26.48
N ALA A 69 -11.78 -15.56 26.61
CA ALA A 69 -10.58 -14.72 26.67
C ALA A 69 -10.80 -13.54 27.60
N GLU A 70 -9.70 -13.08 28.20
CA GLU A 70 -9.64 -11.79 28.90
C GLU A 70 -8.92 -10.80 27.99
N ILE A 71 -9.55 -9.65 27.70
CA ILE A 71 -8.96 -8.59 26.90
C ILE A 71 -8.84 -7.34 27.76
N MET A 72 -7.62 -6.86 27.97
CA MET A 72 -7.36 -5.63 28.70
C MET A 72 -6.96 -4.53 27.74
N VAL A 73 -7.72 -3.44 27.69
CA VAL A 73 -7.36 -2.24 26.91
C VAL A 73 -7.21 -1.05 27.84
N ASN A 74 -6.04 -0.42 27.86
CA ASN A 74 -5.74 0.73 28.73
C ASN A 74 -6.08 0.50 30.22
N GLY A 75 -5.86 -0.72 30.71
CA GLY A 75 -6.18 -1.12 32.08
C GLY A 75 -7.65 -1.44 32.35
N ARG A 76 -8.53 -1.39 31.34
CA ARG A 76 -9.92 -1.86 31.42
C ARG A 76 -10.01 -3.30 30.93
N THR A 77 -10.42 -4.19 31.81
CA THR A 77 -10.68 -5.60 31.49
C THR A 77 -12.05 -5.78 30.82
N ILE A 78 -12.06 -6.63 29.81
CA ILE A 78 -13.23 -7.08 29.04
C ILE A 78 -13.14 -8.60 28.96
N ASP A 79 -13.94 -9.27 29.78
CA ASP A 79 -14.07 -10.72 29.72
C ASP A 79 -15.05 -11.11 28.62
N VAL A 80 -14.65 -12.05 27.78
CA VAL A 80 -15.49 -12.57 26.70
C VAL A 80 -15.50 -14.09 26.72
N GLY A 81 -16.69 -14.67 26.76
CA GLY A 81 -16.94 -16.09 26.60
C GLY A 81 -17.58 -16.41 25.26
N ALA A 82 -17.53 -17.69 24.86
CA ALA A 82 -18.18 -18.16 23.63
C ALA A 82 -19.67 -17.80 23.55
N ALA A 83 -20.36 -17.71 24.70
CA ALA A 83 -21.78 -17.37 24.78
C ALA A 83 -22.09 -15.90 24.41
N ASP A 84 -21.13 -14.98 24.57
CA ASP A 84 -21.33 -13.54 24.27
C ASP A 84 -21.52 -13.28 22.77
N PHE A 85 -21.11 -14.23 21.93
CA PHE A 85 -21.28 -14.19 20.48
C PHE A 85 -22.65 -14.71 20.02
N GLY A 86 -23.46 -15.28 20.92
CA GLY A 86 -24.71 -15.94 20.58
C GLY A 86 -24.50 -17.07 19.56
N ASP A 87 -25.37 -17.11 18.55
CA ASP A 87 -25.28 -18.07 17.44
C ASP A 87 -24.21 -17.70 16.40
N GLY A 88 -23.57 -16.54 16.54
CA GLY A 88 -22.57 -16.03 15.63
C GLY A 88 -21.13 -16.40 16.01
N ASP A 89 -20.21 -15.93 15.19
CA ASP A 89 -18.76 -16.02 15.38
C ASP A 89 -18.10 -14.65 15.57
N ARG A 90 -18.84 -13.55 15.41
CA ARG A 90 -18.33 -12.18 15.50
C ARG A 90 -19.05 -11.36 16.57
N LEU A 91 -18.28 -10.60 17.34
CA LEU A 91 -18.75 -9.69 18.38
C LEU A 91 -18.09 -8.32 18.20
N ALA A 92 -18.85 -7.24 18.36
CA ALA A 92 -18.33 -5.88 18.31
C ALA A 92 -18.71 -5.15 19.61
N LEU A 93 -17.72 -4.64 20.32
CA LEU A 93 -17.87 -3.99 21.62
C LEU A 93 -17.43 -2.53 21.54
N PRO A 94 -18.19 -1.59 22.15
CA PRO A 94 -17.79 -0.20 22.19
C PRO A 94 -16.52 -0.03 23.02
N LEU A 95 -15.58 0.75 22.48
CA LEU A 95 -14.31 1.08 23.10
C LEU A 95 -14.12 2.60 23.09
N ARG A 96 -13.28 3.11 23.98
CA ARG A 96 -12.80 4.49 23.93
C ARG A 96 -11.28 4.48 23.96
N LEU A 97 -10.67 5.02 22.91
CA LEU A 97 -9.22 5.08 22.73
C LEU A 97 -8.67 6.41 23.23
N LYS A 98 -7.36 6.38 23.50
CA LYS A 98 -6.50 7.53 23.75
C LYS A 98 -5.49 7.68 22.61
N GLY A 99 -4.68 8.74 22.60
CA GLY A 99 -3.57 8.94 21.67
C GLY A 99 -2.62 7.73 21.59
N GLN A 100 -2.27 7.20 22.76
CA GLN A 100 -1.51 5.95 22.91
C GLN A 100 -2.32 4.94 23.71
N ASN A 101 -2.34 3.70 23.22
CA ASN A 101 -3.12 2.62 23.82
C ASN A 101 -2.26 1.38 24.03
N SER A 102 -2.61 0.62 25.06
CA SER A 102 -2.13 -0.75 25.24
C SER A 102 -3.30 -1.73 25.17
N ILE A 103 -3.05 -2.89 24.57
CA ILE A 103 -3.97 -4.03 24.55
C ILE A 103 -3.23 -5.27 25.00
N SER A 104 -3.87 -6.09 25.81
CA SER A 104 -3.39 -7.43 26.18
C SER A 104 -4.52 -8.43 26.01
N VAL A 105 -4.22 -9.57 25.42
CA VAL A 105 -5.17 -10.65 25.20
C VAL A 105 -4.65 -11.91 25.88
N THR A 106 -5.47 -12.50 26.74
CA THR A 106 -5.19 -13.77 27.40
C THR A 106 -6.25 -14.76 26.99
N MET A 107 -5.88 -15.77 26.20
CA MET A 107 -6.79 -16.87 25.85
C MET A 107 -6.98 -17.78 27.05
N LEU A 108 -8.22 -18.01 27.48
CA LEU A 108 -8.58 -18.79 28.66
C LEU A 108 -9.27 -20.11 28.29
N GLY A 109 -9.32 -21.03 29.26
CA GLY A 109 -9.94 -22.34 29.09
C GLY A 109 -9.00 -23.41 28.54
N GLU A 110 -9.61 -24.50 28.06
CA GLU A 110 -8.90 -25.65 27.51
C GLU A 110 -8.14 -25.29 26.21
N PRO A 111 -6.99 -25.92 25.94
CA PRO A 111 -6.25 -25.75 24.68
C PRO A 111 -7.12 -25.93 23.44
N GLY A 112 -6.85 -25.10 22.43
CA GLY A 112 -7.57 -25.09 21.16
C GLY A 112 -8.47 -23.87 20.96
N GLY A 113 -8.76 -23.61 19.70
CA GLY A 113 -9.53 -22.45 19.27
C GLY A 113 -8.71 -21.17 19.19
N GLU A 114 -9.31 -20.18 18.53
CA GLU A 114 -8.69 -18.92 18.17
C GLU A 114 -9.63 -17.75 18.40
N LEU A 115 -9.04 -16.60 18.69
CA LEU A 115 -9.72 -15.31 18.74
C LEU A 115 -8.99 -14.32 17.85
N GLY A 116 -9.62 -13.94 16.75
CA GLY A 116 -9.25 -12.78 15.96
C GLY A 116 -9.65 -11.50 16.68
N VAL A 117 -8.72 -10.57 16.83
CA VAL A 117 -8.92 -9.28 17.49
C VAL A 117 -8.58 -8.16 16.51
N ARG A 118 -9.47 -7.17 16.43
CA ARG A 118 -9.27 -5.93 15.66
C ARG A 118 -9.86 -4.74 16.42
N VAL A 119 -9.17 -3.61 16.40
CA VAL A 119 -9.72 -2.35 16.90
C VAL A 119 -9.93 -1.40 15.72
N ASN A 120 -11.17 -0.96 15.53
CA ASN A 120 -11.53 -0.02 14.46
C ASN A 120 -11.95 1.33 15.05
N GLN A 121 -11.57 2.40 14.39
CA GLN A 121 -11.97 3.76 14.74
C GLN A 121 -12.41 4.50 13.48
N PHE A 122 -13.61 5.09 13.53
CA PHE A 122 -14.01 6.07 12.53
C PHE A 122 -13.18 7.35 12.73
N THR A 123 -12.66 7.89 11.64
CA THR A 123 -11.99 9.19 11.62
C THR A 123 -12.30 9.92 10.34
N GLU A 124 -12.09 11.23 10.41
CA GLU A 124 -12.07 12.12 9.26
C GLU A 124 -10.64 12.64 9.08
N SER A 125 -10.32 12.97 7.83
CA SER A 125 -9.05 13.51 7.36
C SER A 125 -9.29 14.72 6.48
N SER A 126 -8.46 15.74 6.64
CA SER A 126 -8.38 16.87 5.71
C SER A 126 -7.31 16.70 4.63
N ILE A 127 -6.68 15.53 4.54
CA ILE A 127 -5.69 15.22 3.49
C ILE A 127 -6.40 15.15 2.15
N ASP A 128 -5.91 15.94 1.19
CA ASP A 128 -6.39 15.96 -0.19
C ASP A 128 -5.20 15.67 -1.11
N VAL A 129 -4.95 14.37 -1.35
CA VAL A 129 -4.01 13.97 -2.40
C VAL A 129 -4.59 14.37 -3.75
N ARG A 130 -3.80 15.12 -4.52
CA ARG A 130 -4.24 15.75 -5.77
C ARG A 130 -3.85 14.94 -7.00
N ALA A 131 -2.70 14.27 -6.95
CA ALA A 131 -2.17 13.49 -8.05
C ALA A 131 -1.03 12.54 -7.63
N LEU A 132 -0.79 11.50 -8.42
CA LEU A 132 0.47 10.74 -8.39
C LEU A 132 1.56 11.49 -9.15
N MET A 133 2.72 11.66 -8.51
CA MET A 133 3.90 12.27 -9.12
C MET A 133 4.84 11.23 -9.70
N TYR A 134 5.11 10.16 -8.95
CA TYR A 134 5.95 9.06 -9.40
C TYR A 134 5.82 7.83 -8.50
N PHE A 135 6.30 6.70 -9.00
CA PHE A 135 6.81 5.63 -8.14
C PHE A 135 8.34 5.61 -8.25
N GLY A 136 9.00 5.37 -7.11
CA GLY A 136 10.45 5.36 -7.00
C GLY A 136 11.00 3.95 -7.11
N ILE A 137 11.99 3.78 -7.99
CA ILE A 137 12.74 2.55 -8.18
C ILE A 137 14.22 2.81 -7.93
N ASN A 138 14.87 1.93 -7.17
CA ASN A 138 16.32 2.03 -7.00
C ASN A 138 17.02 0.95 -7.84
N THR A 139 18.15 1.32 -8.45
CA THR A 139 18.88 0.48 -9.40
C THR A 139 20.36 0.37 -9.05
N SER A 140 21.00 -0.71 -9.52
CA SER A 140 22.45 -0.90 -9.42
C SER A 140 23.23 -0.09 -10.47
N ASP A 141 22.61 0.29 -11.59
CA ASP A 141 23.25 1.00 -12.70
C ASP A 141 22.23 1.90 -13.44
N ILE A 142 22.35 3.22 -13.26
CA ILE A 142 21.40 4.19 -13.84
C ILE A 142 21.43 4.20 -15.38
N ASP A 143 22.58 3.94 -15.98
CA ASP A 143 22.75 3.99 -17.44
C ASP A 143 22.09 2.75 -18.07
N ALA A 144 22.25 1.59 -17.46
CA ALA A 144 21.58 0.35 -17.85
C ALA A 144 20.05 0.46 -17.71
N GLN A 145 19.56 0.94 -16.56
CA GLN A 145 18.12 1.12 -16.34
C GLN A 145 17.50 2.09 -17.35
N ARG A 146 18.20 3.19 -17.68
CA ARG A 146 17.73 4.14 -18.69
C ARG A 146 17.66 3.51 -20.07
N ALA A 147 18.66 2.71 -20.47
CA ALA A 147 18.63 2.01 -21.74
C ALA A 147 17.45 1.02 -21.82
N PHE A 148 17.15 0.35 -20.71
CA PHE A 148 15.97 -0.49 -20.58
C PHE A 148 14.67 0.32 -20.74
N TYR A 149 14.49 1.43 -20.03
CA TYR A 149 13.27 2.25 -20.17
C TYR A 149 13.13 2.92 -21.54
N SER A 150 14.24 3.29 -22.19
CA SER A 150 14.20 3.77 -23.57
C SER A 150 13.70 2.69 -24.54
N THR A 151 14.01 1.43 -24.26
CA THR A 151 13.49 0.27 -25.00
C THR A 151 11.98 0.06 -24.78
N LEU A 152 11.42 0.57 -23.69
CA LEU A 152 9.98 0.59 -23.41
C LEU A 152 9.26 1.83 -23.99
N GLY A 153 9.98 2.71 -24.71
CA GLY A 153 9.42 3.95 -25.27
C GLY A 153 9.35 5.11 -24.27
N LEU A 154 9.90 4.95 -23.07
CA LEU A 154 9.98 6.01 -22.07
C LEU A 154 11.22 6.88 -22.28
N ASN A 155 11.12 8.15 -21.94
CA ASN A 155 12.17 9.15 -22.09
C ASN A 155 12.52 9.77 -20.74
N GLY A 156 13.80 10.03 -20.49
CA GLY A 156 14.26 10.64 -19.26
C GLY A 156 15.62 11.30 -19.36
N GLU A 157 15.90 12.18 -18.40
CA GLU A 157 17.18 12.88 -18.24
C GLU A 157 17.90 12.39 -16.97
N ILE A 158 19.22 12.26 -17.04
CA ILE A 158 20.05 11.94 -15.87
C ILE A 158 20.44 13.25 -15.20
N PHE A 159 20.01 13.41 -13.96
CA PHE A 159 20.44 14.48 -13.08
C PHE A 159 21.49 13.92 -12.12
N PRO A 160 22.75 14.37 -12.21
CA PRO A 160 23.70 14.07 -11.16
C PRO A 160 23.27 14.82 -9.89
N ALA A 161 22.69 14.11 -8.93
CA ALA A 161 22.62 14.62 -7.58
C ALA A 161 23.98 14.31 -6.91
N GLY A 162 24.69 15.36 -6.48
CA GLY A 162 25.96 15.19 -5.79
C GLY A 162 25.78 14.46 -4.45
N PRO A 163 26.83 14.31 -3.63
CA PRO A 163 26.56 14.07 -2.22
C PRO A 163 25.58 15.14 -1.72
N GLU A 164 24.42 14.73 -1.21
CA GLU A 164 23.40 15.63 -0.71
C GLU A 164 23.84 16.10 0.68
N GLU A 165 24.59 17.20 0.73
CA GLU A 165 25.07 17.78 2.00
C GLU A 165 23.91 18.28 2.89
N CYS A 166 22.68 18.33 2.37
CA CYS A 166 21.50 18.64 3.15
C CYS A 166 21.07 17.47 4.03
N ARG A 167 21.24 17.64 5.34
CA ARG A 167 20.96 16.61 6.34
C ARG A 167 19.46 16.32 6.49
N SER A 168 18.58 17.30 6.31
CA SER A 168 17.13 17.04 6.34
C SER A 168 16.68 16.14 5.20
N PHE A 169 17.20 16.37 3.99
CA PHE A 169 16.86 15.55 2.84
C PHE A 169 17.34 14.10 3.04
N ALA A 170 18.57 13.92 3.55
CA ALA A 170 19.04 12.59 3.93
C ALA A 170 18.14 11.92 4.98
N ARG A 171 17.74 12.66 6.02
CA ARG A 171 16.90 12.12 7.09
C ARG A 171 15.47 11.82 6.66
N SER A 172 14.87 12.56 5.73
CA SER A 172 13.54 12.25 5.21
C SER A 172 13.51 10.90 4.50
N LEU A 173 14.62 10.54 3.85
CA LEU A 173 14.87 9.24 3.22
C LEU A 173 15.29 8.13 4.22
N GLY A 174 15.40 8.45 5.51
CA GLY A 174 15.81 7.52 6.57
C GLY A 174 17.34 7.39 6.75
N PHE A 175 18.16 8.20 6.09
CA PHE A 175 19.61 8.19 6.29
C PHE A 175 20.04 9.05 7.50
N PRO A 176 21.04 8.62 8.29
CA PRO A 176 21.55 9.42 9.39
C PRO A 176 22.42 10.61 8.94
N ASP A 177 23.13 10.46 7.81
CA ASP A 177 24.10 11.40 7.24
C ASP A 177 23.88 11.57 5.72
N ASN A 178 24.60 12.51 5.10
CA ASN A 178 24.57 12.72 3.65
C ASN A 178 24.86 11.45 2.84
N TYR A 179 24.17 11.33 1.71
CA TYR A 179 24.24 10.21 0.79
C TYR A 179 24.62 10.74 -0.61
N ARG A 180 24.93 9.83 -1.53
CA ARG A 180 25.23 10.16 -2.93
C ARG A 180 24.37 9.33 -3.86
N ILE A 181 23.77 9.93 -4.87
CA ILE A 181 22.89 9.25 -5.83
C ILE A 181 23.12 9.72 -7.27
N PHE A 182 22.60 8.99 -8.24
CA PHE A 182 22.17 9.56 -9.51
C PHE A 182 20.67 9.37 -9.66
N VAL A 183 20.01 10.35 -10.29
CA VAL A 183 18.56 10.35 -10.50
C VAL A 183 18.25 10.40 -11.98
N ALA A 184 17.25 9.64 -12.42
CA ALA A 184 16.62 9.82 -13.70
C ALA A 184 15.10 9.81 -13.55
N LEU A 185 14.45 10.90 -13.98
CA LEU A 185 12.99 10.99 -14.06
C LEU A 185 12.57 10.60 -15.48
N THR A 186 11.79 9.52 -15.59
CA THR A 186 11.47 8.91 -16.88
C THR A 186 9.96 8.79 -17.07
N SER A 187 9.43 9.20 -18.22
CA SER A 187 8.01 9.03 -18.61
C SER A 187 7.84 9.07 -20.13
N PHE A 188 6.64 8.83 -20.66
CA PHE A 188 6.41 8.86 -22.11
C PHE A 188 6.61 10.25 -22.73
N ASN A 189 6.21 11.31 -22.01
CA ASN A 189 6.14 12.68 -22.53
C ASN A 189 7.03 13.68 -21.77
N GLY A 190 7.88 13.21 -20.85
CA GLY A 190 8.74 14.04 -20.00
C GLY A 190 8.01 14.71 -18.83
N ALA A 191 6.71 14.52 -18.68
CA ALA A 191 5.91 15.01 -17.55
C ALA A 191 5.49 13.85 -16.62
N PRO A 192 5.08 14.14 -15.36
CA PRO A 192 4.57 13.11 -14.47
C PRO A 192 3.30 12.42 -15.01
N PRO A 193 2.97 11.21 -14.53
CA PRO A 193 3.70 10.48 -13.49
C PRO A 193 5.02 9.91 -14.02
N TRP A 194 6.10 10.10 -13.26
CA TRP A 194 7.42 9.59 -13.62
C TRP A 194 7.68 8.20 -13.00
N ILE A 195 8.66 7.51 -13.57
CA ILE A 195 9.49 6.56 -12.84
C ILE A 195 10.66 7.36 -12.28
N ASP A 196 10.74 7.49 -10.96
CA ASP A 196 11.88 8.12 -10.26
C ASP A 196 12.97 7.08 -10.00
N THR A 197 13.92 7.00 -10.91
CA THR A 197 15.00 6.01 -10.87
C THR A 197 16.19 6.55 -10.10
N VAL A 198 16.63 5.85 -9.07
CA VAL A 198 17.73 6.28 -8.21
C VAL A 198 18.83 5.22 -8.11
N GLU A 199 20.06 5.58 -8.45
CA GLU A 199 21.24 4.77 -8.19
C GLU A 199 21.97 5.31 -6.96
N PHE A 200 21.86 4.63 -5.82
CA PHE A 200 22.60 4.98 -4.61
C PHE A 200 24.07 4.53 -4.70
N ARG A 201 24.99 5.38 -4.24
CA ARG A 201 26.44 5.14 -4.36
C ARG A 201 27.18 5.19 -3.04
N ASP A 202 28.41 4.66 -3.10
CA ASP A 202 29.38 4.65 -2.00
C ASP A 202 28.74 4.04 -0.74
N ARG A 203 28.82 4.72 0.41
CA ARG A 203 28.24 4.26 1.67
C ARG A 203 26.71 4.23 1.73
N SER A 204 26.04 4.76 0.70
CA SER A 204 24.58 4.84 0.61
C SER A 204 24.00 3.67 -0.17
N LEU A 205 24.84 2.92 -0.90
CA LEU A 205 24.44 1.73 -1.62
C LEU A 205 23.99 0.66 -0.63
N ARG A 206 22.87 0.04 -0.94
CA ARG A 206 22.35 -1.16 -0.30
C ARG A 206 22.07 -2.17 -1.41
N ASP A 207 22.60 -3.38 -1.26
CA ASP A 207 22.60 -4.43 -2.28
C ASP A 207 21.51 -5.48 -2.07
N ASP A 208 20.52 -5.19 -1.21
CA ASP A 208 19.31 -5.99 -1.11
C ASP A 208 18.57 -5.97 -2.46
N PRO A 209 18.22 -7.15 -3.04
CA PRO A 209 17.62 -7.23 -4.37
C PRO A 209 16.15 -6.77 -4.38
N PRO A 210 15.56 -6.56 -5.56
CA PRO A 210 14.11 -6.44 -5.69
C PRO A 210 13.39 -7.66 -5.11
N TYR A 211 12.10 -7.53 -4.79
CA TYR A 211 11.29 -8.66 -4.32
C TYR A 211 11.33 -9.81 -5.32
N ALA A 212 11.71 -10.99 -4.83
CA ALA A 212 11.89 -12.18 -5.68
C ALA A 212 10.56 -12.71 -6.25
N ASP A 213 9.46 -12.53 -5.50
CA ASP A 213 8.15 -13.10 -5.82
C ASP A 213 7.07 -12.00 -5.93
N LEU A 214 6.17 -12.15 -6.90
CA LEU A 214 5.06 -11.22 -7.17
C LEU A 214 4.01 -11.16 -6.04
N ASN A 215 4.07 -12.05 -5.04
CA ASN A 215 3.14 -12.10 -3.91
C ASN A 215 3.73 -11.55 -2.59
N HIS A 216 4.94 -10.98 -2.61
CA HIS A 216 5.57 -10.36 -1.46
C HIS A 216 4.81 -9.10 -1.02
N ILE A 217 4.58 -8.87 0.28
CA ILE A 217 3.97 -7.61 0.78
C ILE A 217 4.83 -6.43 0.38
N GLY A 218 4.23 -5.39 -0.17
CA GLY A 218 4.96 -4.25 -0.73
C GLY A 218 4.56 -3.91 -2.15
N MET A 219 5.34 -3.04 -2.79
CA MET A 219 5.22 -2.74 -4.21
C MET A 219 6.05 -3.73 -5.03
N ALA A 220 5.40 -4.75 -5.61
CA ALA A 220 6.11 -5.77 -6.38
C ALA A 220 6.30 -5.37 -7.85
N TYR A 221 5.40 -4.57 -8.42
CA TYR A 221 5.44 -4.17 -9.84
C TYR A 221 4.63 -2.90 -10.12
N ALA A 222 4.89 -2.30 -11.29
CA ALA A 222 4.02 -1.32 -11.92
C ALA A 222 3.44 -1.88 -13.23
N THR A 223 2.21 -1.49 -13.55
CA THR A 223 1.48 -1.98 -14.73
C THR A 223 1.42 -0.91 -15.80
N TYR A 224 1.86 -1.23 -17.02
CA TYR A 224 1.72 -0.39 -18.20
C TYR A 224 0.75 -1.01 -19.20
N ALA A 225 -0.03 -0.18 -19.88
CA ALA A 225 -0.89 -0.65 -20.96
C ALA A 225 -0.12 -0.64 -22.29
N THR A 226 -0.51 -1.54 -23.20
CA THR A 226 -0.01 -1.62 -24.57
C THR A 226 -1.14 -1.94 -25.54
N THR A 227 -1.07 -1.36 -26.73
CA THR A 227 -2.03 -1.64 -27.82
C THR A 227 -1.62 -2.83 -28.70
N ASP A 228 -0.41 -3.39 -28.52
CA ASP A 228 0.06 -4.60 -29.18
C ASP A 228 0.89 -5.52 -28.27
N LEU A 229 0.24 -6.17 -27.30
CA LEU A 229 0.92 -7.01 -26.29
C LEU A 229 1.81 -8.11 -26.90
N ASP A 230 1.35 -8.78 -27.96
CA ASP A 230 2.14 -9.84 -28.61
C ASP A 230 3.33 -9.24 -29.39
N GLY A 231 3.12 -8.10 -30.08
CA GLY A 231 4.18 -7.38 -30.79
C GLY A 231 5.28 -6.90 -29.84
N ASP A 232 4.89 -6.25 -28.75
CA ASP A 232 5.81 -5.78 -27.71
C ASP A 232 6.55 -6.92 -27.04
N TYR A 233 5.86 -8.02 -26.73
CA TYR A 233 6.53 -9.20 -26.19
C TYR A 233 7.67 -9.68 -27.09
N PHE A 234 7.42 -9.83 -28.40
CA PHE A 234 8.46 -10.31 -29.33
C PHE A 234 9.58 -9.29 -29.54
N TYR A 235 9.24 -8.00 -29.68
CA TYR A 235 10.22 -6.92 -29.81
C TYR A 235 11.14 -6.86 -28.59
N LEU A 236 10.58 -6.80 -27.39
CA LEU A 236 11.35 -6.71 -26.14
C LEU A 236 12.18 -7.98 -25.90
N LYS A 237 11.66 -9.16 -26.26
CA LYS A 237 12.43 -10.41 -26.20
C LYS A 237 13.66 -10.36 -27.11
N GLU A 238 13.54 -9.78 -28.31
CA GLU A 238 14.66 -9.58 -29.23
C GLU A 238 15.70 -8.60 -28.68
N GLN A 239 15.26 -7.58 -27.93
CA GLN A 239 16.14 -6.65 -27.20
C GLN A 239 16.78 -7.28 -25.93
N GLY A 240 16.48 -8.54 -25.62
CA GLY A 240 17.06 -9.27 -24.50
C GLY A 240 16.33 -9.12 -23.17
N VAL A 241 15.12 -8.55 -23.15
CA VAL A 241 14.31 -8.42 -21.93
C VAL A 241 13.88 -9.80 -21.41
N GLU A 242 14.03 -10.00 -20.09
CA GLU A 242 13.55 -11.20 -19.41
C GLU A 242 12.05 -11.12 -19.19
N PHE A 243 11.34 -12.21 -19.51
CA PHE A 243 9.91 -12.36 -19.25
C PHE A 243 9.69 -13.56 -18.34
N VAL A 244 8.73 -13.42 -17.43
CA VAL A 244 8.31 -14.50 -16.52
C VAL A 244 7.67 -15.64 -17.31
N SER A 245 6.85 -15.31 -18.31
CA SER A 245 6.17 -16.26 -19.18
C SER A 245 5.89 -15.67 -20.57
N LEU A 246 5.21 -16.44 -21.41
CA LEU A 246 4.50 -15.91 -22.58
C LEU A 246 3.30 -15.06 -22.14
N PRO A 247 2.80 -14.12 -22.97
CA PRO A 247 1.53 -13.46 -22.75
C PRO A 247 0.40 -14.46 -22.50
N THR A 248 -0.46 -14.16 -21.53
CA THR A 248 -1.54 -15.04 -21.11
C THR A 248 -2.83 -14.27 -20.85
N THR A 249 -3.91 -15.01 -20.56
CA THR A 249 -5.21 -14.44 -20.22
C THR A 249 -5.56 -14.80 -18.77
N ALA A 250 -5.79 -13.78 -17.96
CA ALA A 250 -6.29 -13.90 -16.59
C ALA A 250 -7.72 -14.47 -16.55
N PRO A 251 -8.17 -15.02 -15.41
CA PRO A 251 -9.55 -15.50 -15.24
C PRO A 251 -10.64 -14.46 -15.54
N ASN A 252 -10.33 -13.17 -15.37
CA ASN A 252 -11.25 -12.06 -15.66
C ASN A 252 -11.24 -11.64 -17.16
N GLY A 253 -10.42 -12.27 -18.00
CA GLY A 253 -10.28 -11.98 -19.43
C GLY A 253 -9.17 -11.00 -19.80
N GLU A 254 -8.53 -10.34 -18.82
CA GLU A 254 -7.38 -9.44 -19.05
C GLU A 254 -6.22 -10.22 -19.70
N ARG A 255 -5.65 -9.67 -20.78
CA ARG A 255 -4.43 -10.21 -21.40
C ARG A 255 -3.22 -9.46 -20.87
N PHE A 256 -2.21 -10.20 -20.40
CA PHE A 256 -1.05 -9.60 -19.75
C PHE A 256 0.22 -10.44 -19.87
N VAL A 257 1.36 -9.82 -19.55
CA VAL A 257 2.63 -10.51 -19.33
C VAL A 257 3.46 -9.76 -18.28
N PHE A 258 4.25 -10.48 -17.48
CA PHE A 258 5.25 -9.89 -16.59
C PHE A 258 6.65 -10.00 -17.19
N LEU A 259 7.42 -8.93 -17.04
CA LEU A 259 8.82 -8.83 -17.43
C LEU A 259 9.67 -8.32 -16.27
N LYS A 260 10.98 -8.45 -16.39
CA LYS A 260 11.94 -7.91 -15.43
C LYS A 260 12.87 -6.89 -16.07
N ASP A 261 13.24 -5.88 -15.30
CA ASP A 261 14.39 -5.05 -15.62
C ASP A 261 15.71 -5.78 -15.31
N GLN A 262 16.84 -5.09 -15.50
CA GLN A 262 18.17 -5.67 -15.32
C GLN A 262 18.52 -6.04 -13.87
N ASP A 263 17.85 -5.41 -12.88
CA ASP A 263 18.05 -5.73 -11.46
C ASP A 263 17.07 -6.80 -10.97
N GLY A 264 16.07 -7.15 -11.79
CA GLY A 264 15.07 -8.16 -11.50
C GLY A 264 13.73 -7.61 -11.02
N THR A 265 13.53 -6.29 -11.05
CA THR A 265 12.26 -5.65 -10.69
C THR A 265 11.19 -6.00 -11.70
N PHE A 266 10.00 -6.38 -11.23
CA PHE A 266 8.90 -6.73 -12.12
C PHE A 266 8.19 -5.50 -12.69
N LEU A 267 7.85 -5.58 -13.97
CA LEU A 267 6.84 -4.74 -14.62
C LEU A 267 5.78 -5.64 -15.26
N LYS A 268 4.55 -5.15 -15.34
CA LYS A 268 3.44 -5.83 -16.00
C LYS A 268 3.03 -5.05 -17.24
N LEU A 269 2.83 -5.73 -18.36
CA LEU A 269 2.14 -5.18 -19.52
C LEU A 269 0.72 -5.75 -19.59
N VAL A 270 -0.27 -4.92 -19.84
CA VAL A 270 -1.66 -5.32 -20.09
C VAL A 270 -2.14 -4.82 -21.44
N GLU A 271 -2.88 -5.64 -22.16
CA GLU A 271 -3.42 -5.27 -23.47
C GLU A 271 -4.61 -4.31 -23.32
N GLU A 272 -4.62 -3.22 -24.08
CA GLU A 272 -5.76 -2.33 -24.27
C GLU A 272 -6.06 -2.11 -25.75
N ASP A 273 -7.25 -1.59 -26.06
CA ASP A 273 -7.65 -1.33 -27.44
C ASP A 273 -6.90 -0.12 -28.02
N GLY A 274 -6.38 -0.25 -29.24
CA GLY A 274 -5.79 0.87 -29.98
C GLY A 274 -5.13 0.47 -31.30
N GLU A 275 -4.46 1.41 -31.95
CA GLU A 275 -3.73 1.16 -33.19
C GLU A 275 -2.37 0.52 -32.88
N LYS A 276 -2.10 -0.62 -33.50
CA LYS A 276 -0.82 -1.34 -33.34
C LYS A 276 0.29 -0.63 -34.10
N THR A 277 1.39 -0.32 -33.42
CA THR A 277 2.59 0.29 -34.05
C THR A 277 3.80 -0.64 -34.07
N ALA A 278 4.88 -0.23 -34.74
CA ALA A 278 6.12 -1.02 -34.82
C ALA A 278 7.14 -0.48 -33.80
N GLY A 279 7.31 -1.19 -32.69
CA GLY A 279 8.14 -0.78 -31.55
C GLY A 279 7.32 -0.84 -30.26
N PRO A 280 7.87 -0.48 -29.08
CA PRO A 280 7.14 -0.61 -27.84
C PRO A 280 5.89 0.27 -27.91
N ASP A 281 4.71 -0.35 -27.91
CA ASP A 281 3.42 0.29 -28.09
C ASP A 281 2.75 0.58 -26.73
N LEU A 282 3.58 0.89 -25.74
CA LEU A 282 3.12 1.22 -24.40
C LEU A 282 2.52 2.62 -24.37
N THR A 283 1.37 2.77 -23.73
CA THR A 283 0.56 3.98 -23.83
C THR A 283 0.53 4.80 -22.53
N ARG A 284 0.47 4.12 -21.38
CA ARG A 284 0.32 4.77 -20.06
C ARG A 284 0.66 3.84 -18.91
N LEU A 285 0.95 4.44 -17.76
CA LEU A 285 0.89 3.76 -16.46
C LEU A 285 -0.58 3.50 -16.11
N VAL A 286 -0.91 2.24 -15.82
CA VAL A 286 -2.28 1.81 -15.44
C VAL A 286 -2.45 1.88 -13.94
N ASN A 287 -1.52 1.27 -13.20
CA ASN A 287 -1.52 1.26 -11.74
C ASN A 287 -0.14 0.88 -11.18
N THR A 288 0.06 1.16 -9.90
CA THR A 288 1.16 0.60 -9.10
C THR A 288 0.58 -0.46 -8.15
N ASN A 289 1.19 -1.65 -8.11
CA ASN A 289 0.75 -2.73 -7.25
C ASN A 289 1.12 -2.47 -5.78
N MET A 290 0.20 -2.81 -4.89
CA MET A 290 0.39 -2.84 -3.44
C MET A 290 -0.11 -4.18 -2.92
N ASN A 291 0.80 -5.11 -2.67
CA ASN A 291 0.46 -6.34 -1.98
C ASN A 291 0.34 -6.07 -0.47
N VAL A 292 -0.82 -6.40 0.11
CA VAL A 292 -1.19 -6.04 1.48
C VAL A 292 -1.70 -7.26 2.27
N ALA A 293 -1.51 -7.27 3.58
CA ALA A 293 -1.90 -8.39 4.43
C ALA A 293 -3.40 -8.37 4.81
N ASP A 294 -4.05 -7.21 4.76
CA ASP A 294 -5.50 -7.08 4.94
C ASP A 294 -6.07 -6.02 3.99
N LEU A 295 -6.83 -6.48 2.99
CA LEU A 295 -7.36 -5.61 1.95
C LEU A 295 -8.23 -4.48 2.50
N GLN A 296 -9.08 -4.75 3.49
CA GLN A 296 -10.00 -3.74 4.00
C GLN A 296 -9.27 -2.68 4.82
N ARG A 297 -8.27 -3.07 5.61
CA ARG A 297 -7.42 -2.13 6.35
C ARG A 297 -6.72 -1.16 5.41
N SER A 298 -6.05 -1.67 4.37
CA SER A 298 -5.30 -0.81 3.44
C SER A 298 -6.24 0.04 2.58
N ARG A 299 -7.40 -0.48 2.17
CA ARG A 299 -8.44 0.36 1.51
C ARG A 299 -8.88 1.55 2.36
N GLN A 300 -9.07 1.36 3.67
CA GLN A 300 -9.47 2.46 4.55
C GLN A 300 -8.35 3.49 4.72
N PHE A 301 -7.09 3.04 4.70
CA PHE A 301 -5.95 3.95 4.66
C PHE A 301 -5.91 4.77 3.38
N TYR A 302 -5.97 4.16 2.20
CA TYR A 302 -5.92 4.94 0.95
C TYR A 302 -7.15 5.84 0.76
N ARG A 303 -8.34 5.42 1.25
CA ARG A 303 -9.52 6.31 1.28
C ARG A 303 -9.29 7.58 2.10
N LEU A 304 -8.60 7.47 3.24
CA LEU A 304 -8.23 8.61 4.08
C LEU A 304 -7.39 9.65 3.31
N LEU A 305 -6.62 9.20 2.33
CA LEU A 305 -5.76 10.03 1.49
C LEU A 305 -6.51 10.63 0.28
N GLY A 306 -7.72 10.16 -0.03
CA GLY A 306 -8.53 10.66 -1.15
C GLY A 306 -8.90 9.62 -2.22
N PHE A 307 -8.47 8.36 -2.08
CA PHE A 307 -8.82 7.31 -3.04
C PHE A 307 -10.25 6.79 -2.79
N THR A 308 -11.24 7.33 -3.52
CA THR A 308 -12.67 7.04 -3.29
C THR A 308 -13.26 6.06 -4.29
N GLU A 309 -12.77 6.05 -5.53
CA GLU A 309 -13.23 5.11 -6.55
C GLU A 309 -12.65 3.72 -6.28
N ALA A 310 -13.44 2.67 -6.54
CA ALA A 310 -13.01 1.31 -6.25
C ALA A 310 -13.65 0.28 -7.19
N GLU A 311 -12.80 -0.49 -7.87
CA GLU A 311 -13.20 -1.61 -8.71
C GLU A 311 -12.65 -2.93 -8.14
N THR A 312 -13.54 -3.91 -7.90
CA THR A 312 -13.12 -5.20 -7.35
C THR A 312 -12.53 -6.10 -8.43
N ASP A 313 -11.36 -6.66 -8.18
CA ASP A 313 -10.67 -7.59 -9.07
C ASP A 313 -10.09 -8.78 -8.29
N ASN A 314 -10.98 -9.64 -7.80
CA ASN A 314 -10.58 -10.89 -7.18
C ASN A 314 -10.24 -11.91 -8.26
N GLN A 315 -9.11 -12.61 -8.11
CA GLN A 315 -8.73 -13.64 -9.07
C GLN A 315 -8.27 -14.93 -8.37
N GLN A 316 -8.55 -16.05 -9.02
CA GLN A 316 -8.08 -17.37 -8.62
C GLN A 316 -7.88 -18.22 -9.88
N GLY A 317 -6.80 -18.99 -9.91
CA GLY A 317 -6.52 -19.90 -11.02
C GLY A 317 -5.32 -20.79 -10.77
N SER A 318 -4.89 -21.49 -11.81
CA SER A 318 -3.76 -22.41 -11.81
C SER A 318 -3.17 -22.53 -13.23
N GLY A 319 -2.19 -23.40 -13.45
CA GLY A 319 -1.67 -23.66 -14.79
C GLY A 319 -0.92 -22.44 -15.35
N LEU A 320 -1.27 -22.00 -16.56
CA LEU A 320 -0.61 -20.85 -17.19
C LEU A 320 -0.78 -19.55 -16.40
N PHE A 321 -1.89 -19.38 -15.68
CA PHE A 321 -2.11 -18.22 -14.83
C PHE A 321 -1.12 -18.19 -13.64
N ALA A 322 -0.83 -19.35 -13.04
CA ALA A 322 0.17 -19.46 -11.98
C ALA A 322 1.59 -19.24 -12.53
N VAL A 323 1.90 -19.82 -13.70
CA VAL A 323 3.20 -19.64 -14.39
C VAL A 323 3.45 -18.18 -14.74
N ALA A 324 2.43 -17.45 -15.21
CA ALA A 324 2.56 -16.04 -15.51
C ALA A 324 2.87 -15.16 -14.28
N HIS A 325 2.58 -15.66 -13.08
CA HIS A 325 2.94 -15.03 -11.81
C HIS A 325 4.23 -15.60 -11.20
N GLY A 326 5.01 -16.38 -11.95
CA GLY A 326 6.28 -16.94 -11.51
C GLY A 326 6.18 -18.21 -10.66
N PHE A 327 4.98 -18.80 -10.52
CA PHE A 327 4.77 -20.05 -9.78
C PHE A 327 4.82 -21.29 -10.69
N ASN A 328 4.79 -22.49 -10.12
CA ASN A 328 4.78 -23.72 -10.91
C ASN A 328 3.42 -23.95 -11.56
N VAL A 329 3.39 -24.68 -12.67
CA VAL A 329 2.14 -25.00 -13.40
C VAL A 329 1.15 -25.81 -12.58
N GLN A 330 1.61 -26.56 -11.57
CA GLN A 330 0.76 -27.33 -10.65
C GLN A 330 0.23 -26.49 -9.50
N ASP A 331 0.78 -25.29 -9.27
CA ASP A 331 0.36 -24.43 -8.18
C ASP A 331 -0.99 -23.80 -8.51
N SER A 332 -1.75 -23.56 -7.45
CA SER A 332 -2.96 -22.74 -7.49
C SER A 332 -2.66 -21.41 -6.84
N ILE A 333 -3.14 -20.34 -7.46
CA ILE A 333 -3.01 -19.00 -6.93
C ILE A 333 -4.36 -18.36 -6.70
N ALA A 334 -4.47 -17.54 -5.66
CA ALA A 334 -5.68 -16.79 -5.33
C ALA A 334 -5.33 -15.51 -4.59
N PHE A 335 -5.96 -14.41 -4.96
CA PHE A 335 -5.87 -13.13 -4.26
C PHE A 335 -7.22 -12.41 -4.29
N ARG A 336 -7.47 -11.62 -3.24
CA ARG A 336 -8.52 -10.61 -3.26
C ARG A 336 -7.94 -9.31 -3.75
N GLY A 337 -8.63 -8.61 -4.65
CA GLY A 337 -8.10 -7.41 -5.27
C GLY A 337 -9.12 -6.30 -5.35
N VAL A 338 -8.62 -5.07 -5.24
CA VAL A 338 -9.37 -3.87 -5.57
C VAL A 338 -8.41 -2.84 -6.15
N ASP A 339 -8.82 -2.23 -7.25
CA ASP A 339 -8.14 -1.07 -7.80
C ASP A 339 -8.83 0.15 -7.19
N VAL A 340 -8.07 1.01 -6.52
CA VAL A 340 -8.58 2.26 -5.92
C VAL A 340 -7.99 3.45 -6.64
N SER A 341 -8.82 4.44 -6.95
CA SER A 341 -8.39 5.58 -7.77
C SER A 341 -8.73 6.91 -7.11
N LEU A 342 -7.91 7.92 -7.41
CA LEU A 342 -8.27 9.30 -7.16
C LEU A 342 -9.45 9.71 -8.06
N PRO A 343 -10.35 10.58 -7.59
CA PRO A 343 -11.54 10.99 -8.35
C PRO A 343 -11.25 11.96 -9.51
N GLY A 344 -9.99 12.33 -9.75
CA GLY A 344 -9.64 13.40 -10.67
C GLY A 344 -9.70 14.79 -10.01
N THR A 345 -9.16 15.80 -10.70
CA THR A 345 -9.34 17.19 -10.31
C THR A 345 -9.31 18.14 -11.49
N ASP A 346 -10.18 19.14 -11.47
CA ASP A 346 -10.20 20.25 -12.44
C ASP A 346 -9.25 21.40 -12.05
N MET A 347 -8.68 21.35 -10.84
CA MET A 347 -7.78 22.40 -10.37
C MET A 347 -6.42 22.27 -11.04
N PRO A 348 -5.70 23.39 -11.24
CA PRO A 348 -4.35 23.34 -11.77
C PRO A 348 -3.44 22.47 -10.90
N LEU A 349 -2.63 21.62 -11.54
CA LEU A 349 -1.51 20.91 -10.92
C LEU A 349 -0.21 21.59 -11.36
N PRO A 350 0.37 22.49 -10.54
CA PRO A 350 1.52 23.29 -10.96
C PRO A 350 2.73 22.46 -11.40
N ALA A 351 2.85 21.25 -10.86
CA ALA A 351 3.92 20.31 -11.16
C ALA A 351 3.49 19.17 -12.12
N GLY A 352 2.26 19.17 -12.61
CA GLY A 352 1.66 18.02 -13.29
C GLY A 352 1.28 16.90 -12.30
N GLY A 353 1.23 15.67 -12.79
CA GLY A 353 0.79 14.51 -12.02
C GLY A 353 -0.37 13.80 -12.71
N ASP A 354 -0.63 12.56 -12.27
CA ASP A 354 -1.85 11.84 -12.62
C ASP A 354 -2.95 12.09 -11.57
N PRO A 355 -3.97 12.92 -11.86
CA PRO A 355 -5.06 13.20 -10.92
C PRO A 355 -6.07 12.05 -10.79
N GLU A 356 -6.01 11.04 -11.68
CA GLU A 356 -6.88 9.85 -11.69
C GLU A 356 -6.07 8.59 -11.32
N ALA A 357 -4.92 8.78 -10.67
CA ALA A 357 -4.00 7.73 -10.33
C ALA A 357 -4.67 6.54 -9.65
N THR A 358 -4.30 5.34 -10.09
CA THR A 358 -4.87 4.08 -9.61
C THR A 358 -3.81 3.25 -8.87
N LEU A 359 -4.18 2.76 -7.68
CA LEU A 359 -3.40 1.79 -6.91
C LEU A 359 -4.09 0.44 -6.97
N GLN A 360 -3.31 -0.61 -7.23
CA GLN A 360 -3.81 -1.96 -7.28
C GLN A 360 -3.53 -2.68 -5.95
N LEU A 361 -4.52 -2.73 -5.06
CA LEU A 361 -4.38 -3.38 -3.77
C LEU A 361 -4.68 -4.87 -3.89
N ARG A 362 -3.73 -5.74 -3.54
CA ARG A 362 -3.87 -7.21 -3.64
C ARG A 362 -3.56 -7.89 -2.31
N GLU A 363 -4.52 -8.63 -1.77
CA GLU A 363 -4.34 -9.49 -0.62
C GLU A 363 -4.23 -10.95 -1.09
N TRP A 364 -2.99 -11.44 -1.18
CA TRP A 364 -2.70 -12.82 -1.57
C TRP A 364 -3.22 -13.81 -0.53
N ARG A 365 -3.88 -14.86 -1.01
CA ARG A 365 -4.39 -15.97 -0.19
C ARG A 365 -3.61 -17.25 -0.41
N THR A 366 -3.22 -17.49 -1.66
CA THR A 366 -2.46 -18.68 -2.04
C THR A 366 -1.54 -18.34 -3.20
N PRO A 367 -0.24 -18.63 -3.11
CA PRO A 367 0.50 -18.68 -1.84
C PRO A 367 0.51 -17.30 -1.18
N PHE A 368 0.40 -17.24 0.15
CA PHE A 368 0.59 -16.00 0.91
C PHE A 368 2.06 -15.87 1.31
N ASN A 369 2.67 -14.72 1.01
CA ASN A 369 3.98 -14.34 1.52
C ASN A 369 3.82 -13.14 2.45
N GLY A 370 4.01 -13.36 3.75
CA GLY A 370 3.88 -12.33 4.79
C GLY A 370 5.19 -11.65 5.18
N ALA A 371 6.26 -11.81 4.40
CA ALA A 371 7.51 -11.09 4.65
C ALA A 371 7.27 -9.58 4.51
N PRO A 372 7.75 -8.76 5.46
CA PRO A 372 7.50 -7.32 5.44
C PRO A 372 8.29 -6.61 4.35
N PRO A 373 7.84 -5.43 3.87
CA PRO A 373 8.65 -4.56 3.03
C PRO A 373 10.01 -4.25 3.64
N TYR A 374 10.99 -3.90 2.81
CA TYR A 374 12.31 -3.51 3.29
C TYR A 374 12.24 -2.28 4.20
N TRP A 375 12.89 -2.39 5.36
CA TRP A 375 13.08 -1.29 6.31
C TRP A 375 13.87 -0.12 5.68
N PRO A 376 13.72 1.11 6.18
CA PRO A 376 14.57 2.23 5.78
C PRO A 376 16.07 1.97 5.98
N PRO A 377 16.96 2.71 5.29
CA PRO A 377 16.67 3.82 4.38
C PRO A 377 15.99 3.39 3.07
N VAL A 378 15.51 4.37 2.30
CA VAL A 378 14.80 4.14 1.01
C VAL A 378 15.77 3.85 -0.14
N ASN A 379 16.55 2.77 -0.03
CA ASN A 379 17.68 2.48 -0.90
C ASN A 379 17.87 1.01 -1.30
N HIS A 380 16.91 0.12 -1.03
CA HIS A 380 16.97 -1.25 -1.57
C HIS A 380 16.63 -1.25 -3.06
N PHE A 381 17.12 -2.20 -3.84
CA PHE A 381 16.80 -2.27 -5.27
C PHE A 381 15.33 -2.60 -5.53
N GLY A 382 14.80 -2.12 -6.66
CA GLY A 382 13.40 -2.29 -7.04
C GLY A 382 12.49 -1.17 -6.54
N ILE A 383 11.18 -1.37 -6.66
CA ILE A 383 10.18 -0.35 -6.30
C ILE A 383 10.11 -0.21 -4.78
N ASP A 384 10.35 1.00 -4.30
CA ASP A 384 10.60 1.25 -2.87
C ASP A 384 9.65 2.30 -2.27
N ARG A 385 9.20 3.25 -3.09
CA ARG A 385 8.32 4.36 -2.66
C ARG A 385 7.31 4.76 -3.74
N ILE A 386 6.25 5.45 -3.31
CA ILE A 386 5.28 6.10 -4.20
C ILE A 386 5.00 7.51 -3.69
N ALA A 387 4.97 8.50 -4.59
CA ALA A 387 4.87 9.91 -4.24
C ALA A 387 3.59 10.58 -4.75
N PHE A 388 2.90 11.25 -3.84
CA PHE A 388 1.65 11.94 -4.09
C PHE A 388 1.79 13.44 -3.86
N TYR A 389 1.23 14.22 -4.77
CA TYR A 389 1.17 15.67 -4.64
C TYR A 389 0.08 16.11 -3.66
N VAL A 390 0.43 17.05 -2.78
CA VAL A 390 -0.46 17.75 -1.86
C VAL A 390 -0.24 19.25 -1.94
N ASP A 391 -1.29 20.05 -1.71
CA ASP A 391 -1.21 21.51 -1.82
C ASP A 391 -0.59 22.20 -0.60
N ASP A 392 -0.51 21.52 0.54
CA ASP A 392 0.18 21.98 1.76
C ASP A 392 0.81 20.78 2.49
N LEU A 393 2.13 20.68 2.40
CA LEU A 393 2.86 19.56 2.97
C LEU A 393 2.86 19.59 4.51
N ASN A 394 2.98 20.77 5.12
CA ASN A 394 2.97 20.90 6.58
C ASN A 394 1.63 20.46 7.16
N ALA A 395 0.51 20.94 6.59
CA ALA A 395 -0.82 20.55 7.02
C ALA A 395 -1.06 19.04 6.85
N THR A 396 -0.56 18.46 5.75
CA THR A 396 -0.64 17.01 5.51
C THR A 396 0.13 16.21 6.55
N VAL A 397 1.37 16.63 6.87
CA VAL A 397 2.21 15.99 7.89
C VAL A 397 1.58 16.09 9.28
N ASP A 398 1.06 17.26 9.65
CA ASP A 398 0.37 17.47 10.92
C ASP A 398 -0.87 16.59 11.04
N GLU A 399 -1.63 16.46 9.95
CA GLU A 399 -2.83 15.63 9.92
C GLU A 399 -2.50 14.14 10.01
N MET A 400 -1.50 13.65 9.28
CA MET A 400 -1.00 12.27 9.41
C MET A 400 -0.53 11.96 10.84
N ASN A 401 0.21 12.88 11.46
CA ASN A 401 0.68 12.76 12.85
C ASN A 401 -0.50 12.78 13.85
N ARG A 402 -1.48 13.68 13.67
CA ARG A 402 -2.71 13.73 14.49
C ARG A 402 -3.48 12.42 14.41
N LEU A 403 -3.50 11.81 13.23
CA LEU A 403 -4.15 10.53 12.98
C LEU A 403 -3.36 9.33 13.51
N GLY A 404 -2.14 9.54 14.03
CA GLY A 404 -1.32 8.53 14.69
C GLY A 404 -0.45 7.69 13.76
N PHE A 405 -0.21 8.16 12.53
CA PHE A 405 0.73 7.52 11.61
C PHE A 405 2.17 7.94 11.91
N GLU A 406 3.11 7.03 11.62
CA GLU A 406 4.52 7.25 11.89
C GLU A 406 5.23 7.79 10.66
N GLN A 407 5.92 8.91 10.85
CA GLN A 407 6.78 9.52 9.85
C GLN A 407 8.15 8.83 9.84
N VAL A 408 8.72 8.56 8.65
CA VAL A 408 10.06 7.93 8.51
C VAL A 408 11.16 8.85 9.03
N GLY A 409 11.06 10.13 8.69
CA GLY A 409 11.98 11.19 9.07
C GLY A 409 11.38 12.56 8.75
N PRO A 410 11.97 13.66 9.24
CA PRO A 410 11.42 15.01 9.13
C PRO A 410 11.16 15.42 7.66
N ILE A 411 10.43 16.53 7.46
CA ILE A 411 10.29 17.13 6.13
C ILE A 411 11.69 17.41 5.55
N GLY A 412 11.98 16.81 4.40
CA GLY A 412 13.19 17.03 3.61
C GLY A 412 12.94 17.94 2.42
N GLY A 413 14.00 18.46 1.81
CA GLY A 413 13.89 19.35 0.65
C GLY A 413 13.48 20.79 0.96
N GLY A 414 13.43 21.58 -0.11
CA GLY A 414 13.25 23.03 -0.11
C GLY A 414 14.49 23.80 0.36
N PHE A 415 14.69 25.02 -0.12
CA PHE A 415 15.70 25.94 0.44
C PHE A 415 15.22 26.55 1.79
N GLY A 416 14.31 25.86 2.47
CA GLY A 416 13.77 26.19 3.79
C GLY A 416 12.71 27.29 3.83
N GLY A 417 12.29 27.83 2.67
CA GLY A 417 11.33 28.93 2.59
C GLY A 417 9.89 28.50 2.28
N PRO A 418 8.86 29.21 2.77
CA PRO A 418 7.48 28.98 2.36
C PRO A 418 7.31 29.03 0.83
N GLY A 419 6.62 28.03 0.28
CA GLY A 419 6.42 27.83 -1.16
C GLY A 419 7.46 26.93 -1.82
N ASP A 420 8.57 26.60 -1.13
CA ASP A 420 9.52 25.59 -1.62
C ASP A 420 8.90 24.20 -1.56
N ILE A 421 9.28 23.34 -2.51
CA ILE A 421 8.84 21.94 -2.53
C ILE A 421 9.63 21.16 -1.48
N GLY A 422 8.91 20.50 -0.58
CA GLY A 422 9.43 19.52 0.36
C GLY A 422 8.87 18.13 0.13
N ILE A 423 9.40 17.17 0.89
CA ILE A 423 8.97 15.77 0.89
C ILE A 423 8.87 15.22 2.31
N ALA A 424 7.91 14.33 2.55
CA ALA A 424 7.81 13.57 3.80
C ALA A 424 7.29 12.15 3.55
N PHE A 425 7.92 11.17 4.19
CA PHE A 425 7.52 9.76 4.06
C PHE A 425 6.75 9.28 5.29
N PHE A 426 5.70 8.52 5.05
CA PHE A 426 4.93 7.77 6.03
C PHE A 426 4.83 6.31 5.60
N TYR A 427 4.47 5.45 6.55
CA TYR A 427 4.11 4.07 6.26
C TYR A 427 2.61 3.91 6.06
N ASP A 428 2.24 3.13 5.05
CA ASP A 428 0.94 2.49 5.02
C ASP A 428 0.84 1.40 6.13
N PRO A 429 -0.35 0.81 6.36
CA PRO A 429 -0.55 -0.19 7.41
C PRO A 429 0.28 -1.48 7.27
N ASP A 430 0.90 -1.71 6.11
CA ASP A 430 1.70 -2.88 5.77
C ASP A 430 3.21 -2.55 5.68
N GLY A 431 3.60 -1.30 5.92
CA GLY A 431 4.99 -0.84 5.89
C GLY A 431 5.46 -0.31 4.52
N ILE A 432 4.54 -0.13 3.57
CA ILE A 432 4.83 0.50 2.27
C ILE A 432 5.09 1.99 2.48
N LYS A 433 6.14 2.51 1.84
CA LYS A 433 6.54 3.91 1.97
C LYS A 433 5.73 4.78 1.01
N VAL A 434 4.92 5.66 1.61
CA VAL A 434 4.12 6.68 0.92
C VAL A 434 4.78 8.03 1.16
N GLU A 435 5.14 8.69 0.08
CA GLU A 435 5.75 10.02 0.07
C GLU A 435 4.66 11.08 -0.23
N PHE A 436 4.62 12.12 0.59
CA PHE A 436 3.93 13.36 0.24
C PHE A 436 4.94 14.36 -0.28
N TRP A 437 4.64 14.91 -1.45
CA TRP A 437 5.45 15.86 -2.20
C TRP A 437 4.62 17.14 -2.39
N GLY A 438 5.13 18.31 -2.01
CA GLY A 438 4.34 19.53 -2.12
C GLY A 438 4.99 20.76 -1.51
N PRO A 439 4.40 21.96 -1.70
CA PRO A 439 4.94 23.18 -1.13
C PRO A 439 4.84 23.15 0.40
N ILE A 440 5.87 23.68 1.06
CA ILE A 440 5.87 23.92 2.51
C ILE A 440 5.20 25.28 2.81
N SER A 441 4.32 25.32 3.79
CA SER A 441 3.64 26.55 4.22
C SER A 441 4.37 27.27 5.35
N GLU A 442 5.27 26.56 6.04
CA GLU A 442 6.10 27.09 7.12
C GLU A 442 7.59 26.91 6.81
N PRO A 443 8.48 27.78 7.35
CA PRO A 443 9.92 27.56 7.25
C PRO A 443 10.28 26.18 7.81
N ASN A 444 11.01 25.37 7.04
CA ASN A 444 11.40 24.04 7.50
C ASN A 444 12.46 24.19 8.61
N PRO A 445 12.14 23.90 9.89
CA PRO A 445 13.10 24.07 10.99
C PRO A 445 14.25 23.06 10.89
N ASN A 446 14.10 22.03 10.06
CA ASN A 446 15.11 21.03 9.80
C ASN A 446 15.92 21.32 8.54
N ALA A 447 15.72 22.45 7.84
CA ALA A 447 16.50 22.85 6.67
C ALA A 447 17.97 23.15 7.05
N GLU A 448 18.70 22.12 7.44
CA GLU A 448 20.14 22.06 7.59
C GLU A 448 20.70 21.59 6.24
N CYS A 449 20.64 22.49 5.26
CA CYS A 449 21.55 22.54 4.13
C CYS A 449 22.46 23.78 4.35
#